data_AF-A0A940FK25-F1
#
_entry.id   AF-A0A940FK25-F1
#
_cell.length_a   1.000
_cell.length_b   1.000
_cell.length_c   1.000
_cell.angle_alpha   90.00
_cell.angle_beta   90.00
_cell.angle_gamma   90.00
#
_symmetry.space_group_name_H-M   'P 1'
#
loop_
_entity.id
_entity.type
_entity.pdbx_description
1 polymer ?
#
loop_
_entity_poly.entity_id
_entity_poly.type
_entity_poly.pdbx_seq_one_letter_code
_entity_poly.pdbx_strand_id
1 'polypeptide(L)' 'MKTRLNLTIEDSLLDSVKAYAARKNISVSELVEKYFRNLNKPANKKNIITLIEQLPRPKIDVSGNLKKQYYEDQAGRYGF' A
#
# COMPACT_ATOMS: atom_id res chain seq x y z
N MET A 1 5.52 25.58 3.59
CA MET A 1 4.65 26.66 4.11
C MET A 1 3.20 26.19 4.09
N LYS A 2 2.37 26.59 5.06
CA LYS A 2 0.93 26.27 5.09
C LYS A 2 0.12 27.52 4.74
N THR A 3 -0.99 27.33 4.02
CA THR A 3 -1.93 28.40 3.62
C THR A 3 -3.28 28.12 4.26
N ARG A 4 -4.03 29.18 4.62
CA ARG A 4 -5.40 29.03 5.16
C ARG A 4 -6.39 28.70 4.05
N LEU A 5 -7.33 27.81 4.36
CA LEU A 5 -8.47 27.46 3.53
C LEU A 5 -9.74 27.66 4.35
N ASN A 6 -10.69 28.43 3.83
CA ASN A 6 -12.00 28.61 4.43
C ASN A 6 -13.00 27.68 3.73
N LEU A 7 -13.79 26.95 4.51
CA LEU A 7 -14.79 26.00 4.02
C LEU A 7 -16.13 26.30 4.69
N THR A 8 -17.21 26.22 3.92
CA THR A 8 -18.58 26.19 4.45
C THR A 8 -19.00 24.74 4.58
N ILE A 9 -19.51 24.36 5.74
CA ILE A 9 -19.94 23.00 6.05
C ILE A 9 -21.15 23.07 6.98
N GLU A 10 -22.03 22.08 6.92
CA GLU A 10 -23.14 21.95 7.85
C GLU A 10 -22.64 21.81 9.29
N ASP A 11 -23.28 22.52 10.22
CA ASP A 11 -22.87 22.55 11.63
C ASP A 11 -22.93 21.16 12.29
N SER A 12 -23.99 20.41 12.03
CA SER A 12 -24.17 19.04 12.56
C SER A 12 -23.07 18.08 12.06
N LEU A 13 -22.64 18.25 10.82
CA LEU A 13 -21.54 17.49 10.24
C LEU A 13 -20.21 17.91 10.88
N LEU A 14 -19.98 19.22 11.06
CA LEU A 14 -18.77 19.73 11.71
C LEU A 14 -18.62 19.17 13.13
N ASP A 15 -19.70 19.09 13.90
CA ASP A 15 -19.67 18.53 15.25
C ASP A 15 -19.35 17.03 15.25
N SER A 16 -19.93 16.28 14.32
CA SER A 16 -19.60 14.87 14.11
C SER A 16 -18.12 14.66 13.75
N VAL A 17 -17.57 15.54 12.91
CA VAL A 17 -16.17 15.52 12.50
C VAL A 17 -15.24 15.88 13.66
N LYS A 18 -15.58 16.89 14.47
CA LYS A 18 -14.81 17.24 15.69
C LYS A 18 -14.75 16.07 16.66
N ALA A 19 -15.89 15.41 16.92
CA ALA A 19 -15.95 14.24 17.79
C ALA A 19 -15.08 13.09 17.24
N TYR A 20 -15.12 12.85 15.92
CA TYR A 20 -14.24 11.87 15.29
C TYR A 20 -12.75 12.21 15.45
N ALA A 21 -12.37 13.47 15.19
CA ALA A 21 -11.00 13.94 15.29
C ALA A 21 -10.45 13.83 16.72
N ALA A 22 -11.26 14.18 17.72
CA ALA A 22 -10.93 14.02 19.14
C ALA A 22 -10.67 12.56 19.52
N ARG A 23 -11.55 11.63 19.10
CA ARG A 23 -11.34 10.18 19.33
C ARG A 23 -10.06 9.63 18.69
N LYS A 24 -9.62 10.24 17.59
CA LYS A 24 -8.38 9.88 16.88
C LYS A 24 -7.17 10.68 17.34
N ASN A 25 -7.34 11.58 18.31
CA ASN A 25 -6.32 12.48 18.83
C ASN A 25 -5.60 13.29 17.73
N ILE A 26 -6.38 13.81 16.77
CA ILE A 26 -5.90 14.65 15.66
C ILE A 26 -6.79 15.89 15.53
N SER A 27 -6.28 16.93 14.85
CA SER A 27 -7.09 18.11 14.54
C SER A 27 -7.96 17.90 13.29
N VAL A 28 -9.06 18.67 13.17
CA VAL A 28 -9.88 18.70 11.95
C VAL A 28 -9.06 19.16 10.74
N SER A 29 -8.17 20.14 10.92
CA SER A 29 -7.27 20.60 9.85
C SER A 29 -6.33 19.49 9.37
N GLU A 30 -5.80 18.68 10.29
CA GLU A 30 -4.97 17.52 9.94
C GLU A 30 -5.77 16.44 9.21
N LEU A 31 -7.01 16.18 9.65
CA LEU A 31 -7.92 15.24 8.98
C LEU A 31 -8.17 15.66 7.52
N VAL A 32 -8.53 16.92 7.30
CA VAL A 32 -8.78 17.49 5.97
C VAL A 32 -7.52 17.46 5.12
N GLU A 33 -6.37 17.85 5.68
CA GLU A 33 -5.08 17.80 4.98
C GLU A 33 -4.73 16.36 4.55
N LYS A 34 -4.92 15.36 5.42
CA LYS A 34 -4.72 13.95 5.09
C LYS A 34 -5.66 13.48 3.98
N TYR A 35 -6.92 13.90 4.01
CA TYR A 35 -7.89 13.56 2.98
C TYR A 35 -7.49 14.15 1.61
N PHE A 36 -7.14 15.43 1.55
CA PHE A 36 -6.65 16.06 0.32
C PHE A 36 -5.38 15.43 -0.20
N ARG A 37 -4.45 15.04 0.68
CA ARG A 37 -3.25 14.27 0.28
C ARG A 37 -3.63 12.92 -0.32
N ASN A 38 -4.63 12.23 0.23
CA ASN A 38 -5.09 10.96 -0.31
C ASN A 38 -5.78 11.13 -1.68
N LEU A 39 -6.59 12.17 -1.87
CA LEU A 39 -7.22 12.45 -3.17
C LEU A 39 -6.19 12.70 -4.28
N ASN A 40 -5.10 13.37 -3.95
CA ASN A 40 -4.04 13.71 -4.91
C ASN A 40 -2.96 12.62 -5.04
N LYS A 41 -3.11 11.46 -4.39
CA LYS A 41 -2.16 10.36 -4.59
C LYS A 41 -2.34 9.83 -6.01
N PRO A 42 -1.27 9.78 -6.83
CA PRO A 42 -1.35 9.15 -8.14
C PRO A 42 -1.79 7.69 -7.96
N ALA A 43 -2.74 7.25 -8.78
CA ALA A 43 -3.24 5.87 -8.80
C ALA A 43 -2.11 4.83 -9.06
N ASN A 44 -0.96 5.30 -9.55
CA ASN A 44 0.19 4.50 -9.96
C ASN A 44 1.06 3.98 -8.81
N LYS A 45 0.48 3.72 -7.62
CA LYS A 45 1.17 2.78 -6.72
C LYS A 45 1.05 1.41 -7.35
N LYS A 46 2.18 0.85 -7.80
CA LYS A 46 2.24 -0.55 -8.25
C LYS A 46 1.51 -1.39 -7.21
N ASN A 47 0.33 -1.90 -7.57
CA ASN A 47 -0.41 -2.81 -6.72
C ASN A 47 0.47 -4.06 -6.57
N ILE A 48 0.33 -4.79 -5.47
CA ILE A 48 1.04 -6.06 -5.28
C ILE A 48 0.83 -7.01 -6.48
N ILE A 49 -0.35 -6.95 -7.12
CA ILE A 49 -0.65 -7.65 -8.38
C ILE A 49 0.29 -7.20 -9.50
N THR A 50 0.40 -5.90 -9.75
CA THR A 50 1.31 -5.34 -10.77
C THR A 50 2.79 -5.65 -10.47
N LEU A 51 3.16 -5.74 -9.19
CA LEU A 51 4.51 -6.13 -8.80
C LEU A 51 4.78 -7.61 -9.12
N ILE A 52 3.82 -8.50 -8.83
CA ILE A 52 3.91 -9.94 -9.13
C ILE A 52 4.00 -10.17 -10.64
N GLU A 53 3.19 -9.46 -11.43
CA GLU A 53 3.21 -9.54 -12.91
C GLU A 53 4.53 -9.08 -13.52
N GLN A 54 5.24 -8.17 -12.84
CA GLN A 54 6.56 -7.67 -13.26
C GLN A 54 7.73 -8.55 -12.83
N LEU A 55 7.48 -9.60 -12.02
CA LEU A 55 8.56 -10.51 -11.62
C LEU A 55 9.04 -11.30 -12.86
N PRO A 56 10.36 -11.45 -13.04
CA PRO A 56 10.89 -12.27 -14.11
C PRO A 56 10.39 -13.70 -13.95
N ARG A 57 10.01 -14.33 -15.07
CA ARG A 57 9.67 -15.75 -15.06
C ARG A 57 10.88 -16.54 -14.54
N PRO A 58 10.67 -17.51 -13.65
CA PRO A 58 11.78 -18.30 -13.13
C PRO A 58 12.43 -19.08 -14.29
N LYS A 59 13.77 -19.08 -14.33
CA LYS A 59 14.56 -19.83 -15.32
C LYS A 59 14.65 -21.31 -14.93
N ILE A 60 13.53 -21.91 -14.54
CA ILE A 60 13.44 -23.32 -14.18
C ILE A 60 12.38 -23.97 -15.06
N ASP A 61 12.63 -25.22 -15.45
CA ASP A 61 11.64 -26.00 -16.16
C ASP A 61 10.54 -26.46 -15.20
N VAL A 62 9.41 -25.76 -15.23
CA VAL A 62 8.24 -26.01 -14.39
C VAL A 62 7.42 -27.23 -14.83
N SER A 63 7.75 -27.86 -15.96
CA SER A 63 7.04 -29.06 -16.43
C SER A 63 7.48 -30.35 -15.74
N GLY A 64 8.57 -30.32 -14.97
CA GLY A 64 9.16 -31.48 -14.30
C GLY A 64 8.79 -31.66 -12.83
N ASN A 65 9.36 -32.69 -12.19
CA ASN A 65 9.25 -32.89 -10.75
C ASN A 65 10.18 -31.91 -10.01
N LEU A 66 9.60 -30.75 -9.67
CA LEU A 66 10.28 -29.65 -8.98
C LEU A 66 10.97 -30.07 -7.67
N LYS A 67 10.40 -31.05 -6.95
CA LYS A 67 10.99 -31.57 -5.70
C LYS A 67 12.30 -32.30 -5.99
N LYS A 68 12.31 -33.15 -7.01
CA LYS A 68 13.50 -33.89 -7.41
C LYS A 68 14.60 -32.93 -7.90
N GLN A 69 14.25 -31.99 -8.77
CA GLN A 69 15.17 -30.96 -9.26
C GLN A 69 15.79 -30.13 -8.13
N TYR A 70 14.99 -29.75 -7.12
CA TYR A 70 15.50 -29.02 -5.97
C TYR A 70 16.60 -29.79 -5.22
N TYR A 71 16.38 -31.08 -4.94
CA TYR A 71 17.39 -31.88 -4.22
C TYR A 71 18.61 -32.19 -5.08
N GLU A 72 18.45 -32.36 -6.40
CA GLU A 72 19.58 -32.53 -7.34
C GLU A 72 20.45 -31.28 -7.42
N ASP A 73 19.84 -30.09 -7.52
CA ASP A 73 20.55 -28.80 -7.50
C ASP A 73 21.26 -28.55 -6.17
N GLN A 74 20.63 -28.94 -5.04
CA GLN A 74 21.24 -28.83 -3.72
C GLN A 74 22.43 -29.79 -3.56
N ALA A 75 22.31 -31.03 -4.01
CA ALA A 75 23.41 -32.00 -3.99
C ALA A 75 24.60 -31.52 -4.85
N GLY A 76 24.34 -30.94 -6.03
CA GLY A 76 25.37 -30.37 -6.89
C GLY A 76 26.06 -29.12 -6.30
N ARG A 77 25.36 -28.34 -5.47
CA ARG A 77 25.92 -27.12 -4.84
C ARG A 77 26.60 -27.36 -3.50
N TYR A 78 26.14 -28.34 -2.73
CA TYR A 78 26.58 -28.57 -1.34
C TYR A 78 27.22 -29.94 -1.12
N GLY A 79 27.33 -30.80 -2.13
CA GLY A 79 28.16 -31.99 -2.12
C GLY A 79 27.77 -33.04 -1.08
N PHE A 80 26.49 -33.42 -1.03
CA PHE A 80 26.01 -34.56 -0.25
C PHE A 80 25.69 -35.75 -1.15
#